data_AF-A0A7J9A3F9-F1
#
_entry.id   AF-A0A7J9A3F9-F1
#
_cell.length_a   1.000
_cell.length_b   1.000
_cell.length_c   1.000
_cell.angle_alpha   90.00
_cell.angle_beta   90.00
_cell.angle_gamma   90.00
#
_symmetry.space_group_name_H-M   'P 1'
#
loop_
_entity.id
_entity.type
_entity.pdbx_description
1 polymer ?
#
loop_
_entity_poly.entity_id
_entity_poly.type
_entity_poly.pdbx_seq_one_letter_code
_entity_poly.pdbx_strand_id
1 'polypeptide(L)'
;MPAAGSKGAPKKPGELKDDTSSSREEKQILMRALSSPPFGNYHVWWSLADTKYAGTALLVKKCLRPLKVSFSLDGTVSKHEPDGRVILAEFETLRILNTYAPNNGWKDEENSFQRRRKWDKRLLEFVVQSSDKPLIWCGDLNVSHEDIDVSHPEFFSAAKMNGYVPPNKEDCGQPGFTLAERKRFGAILKEGRLVDAYRYLHKEKDMECGFSWSGHPIGKYRGKRMRIDYFIVSEKLKERVAECEMHGKGIELEGFYGSDHCPVSLQLSEGCKEDK
;
A
#
# COMPACT_ATOMS: atom_id res chain seq x y z
N MET A 1 11.28 0.41 -7.10
CA MET A 1 10.62 1.11 -8.21
C MET A 1 11.57 2.17 -8.77
N PRO A 2 11.66 2.35 -10.10
CA PRO A 2 12.48 3.40 -10.69
C PRO A 2 12.01 4.81 -10.28
N ALA A 3 12.93 5.77 -10.21
CA ALA A 3 12.57 7.16 -9.96
C ALA A 3 11.88 7.80 -11.19
N ALA A 4 11.17 8.91 -10.97
CA ALA A 4 10.61 9.75 -12.03
C ALA A 4 11.73 10.46 -12.80
N GLY A 5 11.72 10.35 -14.14
CA GLY A 5 12.43 11.22 -15.09
C GLY A 5 13.94 11.46 -14.90
N SER A 6 14.56 12.13 -15.86
CA SER A 6 15.99 12.45 -15.88
C SER A 6 16.39 13.50 -14.83
N LYS A 7 17.65 13.53 -14.40
CA LYS A 7 18.22 14.56 -13.51
C LYS A 7 18.33 15.88 -14.29
N GLY A 8 17.77 16.97 -13.75
CA GLY A 8 17.87 18.32 -14.34
C GLY A 8 16.82 18.70 -15.39
N ALA A 9 15.85 17.81 -15.69
CA ALA A 9 14.68 18.11 -16.52
C ALA A 9 13.41 18.16 -15.65
N PRO A 10 12.32 18.83 -16.11
CA PRO A 10 11.02 18.72 -15.46
C PRO A 10 10.64 17.25 -15.28
N LYS A 11 10.37 16.87 -14.03
CA LYS A 11 10.03 15.49 -13.69
C LYS A 11 8.70 15.12 -14.32
N LYS A 12 8.68 13.98 -15.01
CA LYS A 12 7.49 13.36 -15.59
C LYS A 12 7.22 12.08 -14.81
N PRO A 13 6.37 12.11 -13.77
CA PRO A 13 6.29 10.98 -12.87
C PRO A 13 5.44 9.81 -13.42
N GLY A 14 4.98 9.92 -14.68
CA GLY A 14 4.46 8.83 -15.49
C GLY A 14 5.51 8.14 -16.37
N GLU A 15 6.76 8.61 -16.39
CA GLU A 15 7.83 8.07 -17.23
C GLU A 15 9.00 7.54 -16.38
N LEU A 16 9.39 6.30 -16.65
CA LEU A 16 10.56 5.67 -16.02
C LEU A 16 11.84 6.42 -16.42
N LYS A 17 12.64 6.78 -15.43
CA LYS A 17 13.97 7.40 -15.58
C LYS A 17 14.90 6.55 -16.46
N ASP A 18 15.64 7.21 -17.35
CA ASP A 18 16.51 6.58 -18.35
C ASP A 18 17.75 7.44 -18.72
N ASP A 19 18.18 8.28 -17.80
CA ASP A 19 19.32 9.20 -17.96
C ASP A 19 20.70 8.61 -17.64
N THR A 20 20.77 7.41 -17.08
CA THR A 20 22.02 6.67 -16.81
C THR A 20 21.98 5.32 -17.50
N SER A 21 23.15 4.69 -17.69
CA SER A 21 23.20 3.34 -18.27
C SER A 21 22.41 2.33 -17.43
N SER A 22 22.53 2.40 -16.09
CA SER A 22 21.78 1.54 -15.16
C SER A 22 20.27 1.78 -15.23
N SER A 23 19.81 3.05 -15.29
CA SER A 23 18.37 3.32 -15.37
C SER A 23 17.77 2.95 -16.72
N ARG A 24 18.54 3.05 -17.82
CA ARG A 24 18.15 2.54 -19.15
C ARG A 24 17.99 1.03 -19.17
N GLU A 25 18.93 0.30 -18.58
CA GLU A 25 18.87 -1.15 -18.49
C GLU A 25 17.66 -1.62 -17.66
N GLU A 26 17.44 -1.01 -16.50
CA GLU A 26 16.28 -1.27 -15.65
C GLU A 26 14.95 -1.01 -16.39
N LYS A 27 14.85 0.14 -17.08
CA LYS A 27 13.70 0.47 -17.92
C LYS A 27 13.49 -0.55 -19.04
N GLN A 28 14.55 -0.98 -19.71
CA GLN A 28 14.46 -1.94 -20.82
C GLN A 28 13.95 -3.30 -20.34
N ILE A 29 14.44 -3.79 -19.19
CA ILE A 29 13.97 -5.03 -18.56
C ILE A 29 12.48 -4.93 -18.25
N LEU A 30 12.06 -3.84 -17.59
CA LEU A 30 10.66 -3.61 -17.24
C LEU A 30 9.76 -3.53 -18.47
N MET A 31 10.13 -2.74 -19.48
CA MET A 31 9.33 -2.59 -20.69
C MET A 31 9.22 -3.90 -21.47
N ARG A 32 10.27 -4.73 -21.47
CA ARG A 32 10.21 -6.07 -22.08
C ARG A 32 9.23 -6.99 -21.35
N ALA A 33 9.25 -7.00 -20.02
CA ALA A 33 8.31 -7.77 -19.21
C ALA A 33 6.86 -7.30 -19.44
N LEU A 34 6.62 -5.99 -19.43
CA LEU A 34 5.30 -5.40 -19.62
C LEU A 34 4.75 -5.56 -21.03
N SER A 35 5.61 -5.73 -22.03
CA SER A 35 5.20 -5.99 -23.41
C SER A 35 4.93 -7.47 -23.69
N SER A 36 5.34 -8.37 -22.79
CA SER A 36 5.18 -9.81 -22.94
C SER A 36 3.91 -10.32 -22.27
N PRO A 37 3.31 -11.44 -22.72
CA PRO A 37 2.19 -12.07 -22.00
C PRO A 37 2.58 -12.45 -20.55
N PRO A 38 1.67 -12.31 -19.58
CA PRO A 38 0.30 -11.80 -19.71
C PRO A 38 0.19 -10.27 -19.73
N PHE A 39 1.26 -9.55 -19.41
CA PHE A 39 1.23 -8.10 -19.15
C PHE A 39 1.01 -7.23 -20.40
N GLY A 40 1.31 -7.74 -21.60
CA GLY A 40 1.03 -7.05 -22.87
C GLY A 40 -0.45 -6.69 -23.06
N ASN A 41 -1.36 -7.35 -22.32
CA ASN A 41 -2.80 -7.08 -22.32
C ASN A 41 -3.26 -6.14 -21.19
N TYR A 42 -2.35 -5.40 -20.56
CA TYR A 42 -2.66 -4.43 -19.50
C TYR A 42 -2.31 -3.00 -19.93
N HIS A 43 -3.09 -2.05 -19.44
CA HIS A 43 -2.69 -0.66 -19.29
C HIS A 43 -1.88 -0.51 -18.02
N VAL A 44 -0.84 0.33 -18.06
CA VAL A 44 0.04 0.59 -16.92
C VAL A 44 0.05 2.09 -16.66
N TRP A 45 -0.27 2.47 -15.42
CA TRP A 45 -0.06 3.84 -14.92
C TRP A 45 1.02 3.84 -13.87
N TRP A 46 1.86 4.87 -13.89
CA TRP A 46 2.93 5.07 -12.92
C TRP A 46 2.68 6.34 -12.14
N SER A 47 2.89 6.28 -10.83
CA SER A 47 3.01 7.45 -9.95
C SER A 47 4.38 7.35 -9.33
N LEU A 48 5.41 7.86 -9.99
CA LEU A 48 6.80 7.71 -9.55
C LEU A 48 7.21 8.87 -8.63
N ALA A 49 8.04 8.58 -7.63
CA ALA A 49 8.64 9.61 -6.80
C ALA A 49 9.80 10.30 -7.53
N ASP A 50 10.13 11.53 -7.13
CA ASP A 50 11.33 12.22 -7.65
C ASP A 50 12.64 11.51 -7.26
N THR A 51 12.59 10.65 -6.23
CA THR A 51 13.71 9.84 -5.75
C THR A 51 13.46 8.35 -6.02
N LYS A 52 14.47 7.49 -5.81
CA LYS A 52 14.29 6.02 -5.87
C LYS A 52 13.49 5.45 -4.69
N TYR A 53 13.09 6.29 -3.73
CA TYR A 53 12.31 5.90 -2.58
C TYR A 53 10.84 6.24 -2.84
N ALA A 54 9.97 5.23 -2.74
CA ALA A 54 8.55 5.24 -3.14
C ALA A 54 8.32 5.03 -4.65
N GLY A 55 7.21 5.58 -5.16
CA GLY A 55 6.67 5.25 -6.46
C GLY A 55 5.75 4.02 -6.43
N THR A 56 4.67 4.09 -7.21
CA THR A 56 3.68 3.03 -7.35
C THR A 56 3.30 2.83 -8.82
N ALA A 57 2.73 1.67 -9.12
CA ALA A 57 2.15 1.37 -10.42
C ALA A 57 0.75 0.76 -10.27
N LEU A 58 -0.08 0.94 -11.29
CA LEU A 58 -1.36 0.27 -11.42
C LEU A 58 -1.44 -0.39 -12.78
N LEU A 59 -1.71 -1.70 -12.80
CA LEU A 59 -1.93 -2.48 -14.02
C LEU A 59 -3.41 -2.85 -14.11
N VAL A 60 -4.07 -2.49 -15.20
CA VAL A 60 -5.48 -2.83 -15.46
C VAL A 60 -5.59 -3.53 -16.81
N LYS A 61 -6.30 -4.66 -16.88
CA LYS A 61 -6.53 -5.35 -18.16
C LYS A 61 -7.15 -4.40 -19.18
N LYS A 62 -6.70 -4.44 -20.44
CA LYS A 62 -7.17 -3.54 -21.53
C LYS A 62 -8.67 -3.63 -21.82
N CYS A 63 -9.32 -4.73 -21.47
CA CYS A 63 -10.77 -4.87 -21.59
C CYS A 63 -11.55 -4.06 -20.54
N LEU A 64 -10.91 -3.66 -19.45
CA LEU A 64 -11.48 -2.77 -18.43
C LEU A 64 -11.05 -1.33 -18.73
N ARG A 65 -11.99 -0.39 -18.63
CA ARG A 65 -11.74 1.02 -18.93
C ARG A 65 -12.07 1.88 -17.72
N PRO A 66 -11.06 2.40 -17.00
CA PRO A 66 -11.28 3.45 -16.03
C PRO A 66 -11.83 4.70 -16.73
N LEU A 67 -12.82 5.36 -16.12
CA LEU A 67 -13.34 6.66 -16.54
C LEU A 67 -12.32 7.77 -16.33
N LYS A 68 -11.56 7.68 -15.22
CA LYS A 68 -10.52 8.65 -14.84
C LYS A 68 -9.43 7.95 -14.04
N VAL A 69 -8.18 8.36 -14.25
CA VAL A 69 -7.06 8.00 -13.39
C VAL A 69 -6.42 9.28 -12.86
N SER A 70 -6.23 9.34 -11.55
CA SER A 70 -5.66 10.47 -10.81
C SER A 70 -4.50 10.01 -9.92
N PHE A 71 -3.62 10.93 -9.56
CA PHE A 71 -2.34 10.60 -8.90
C PHE A 71 -2.13 11.39 -7.60
N SER A 72 -3.26 11.82 -7.03
CA SER A 72 -3.36 12.67 -5.85
C SER A 72 -4.68 12.34 -5.14
N LEU A 73 -4.68 12.48 -3.81
CA LEU A 73 -5.93 12.44 -3.03
C LEU A 73 -6.77 13.71 -3.22
N ASP A 74 -6.14 14.81 -3.65
CA ASP A 74 -6.83 16.02 -4.06
C ASP A 74 -7.27 15.88 -5.53
N GLY A 75 -8.55 15.55 -5.73
CA GLY A 75 -9.14 15.28 -7.04
C GLY A 75 -9.23 16.49 -7.98
N THR A 76 -8.85 17.69 -7.51
CA THR A 76 -8.79 18.92 -8.30
C THR A 76 -7.43 19.10 -9.00
N VAL A 77 -6.40 18.38 -8.55
CA VAL A 77 -5.04 18.51 -9.07
C VAL A 77 -4.78 17.40 -10.09
N SER A 78 -4.51 17.80 -11.33
CA SER A 78 -4.13 16.86 -12.41
C SER A 78 -2.69 16.34 -12.31
N LYS A 79 -1.87 16.95 -11.45
CA LYS A 79 -0.45 16.62 -11.28
C LYS A 79 -0.28 15.43 -10.33
N HIS A 80 0.77 14.64 -10.58
CA HIS A 80 1.20 13.61 -9.65
C HIS A 80 1.68 14.25 -8.35
N GLU A 81 1.38 13.62 -7.22
CA GLU A 81 2.04 13.98 -5.97
C GLU A 81 3.55 13.68 -6.07
N PRO A 82 4.45 14.56 -5.59
CA PRO A 82 5.90 14.40 -5.72
C PRO A 82 6.45 13.08 -5.15
N ASP A 83 5.75 12.51 -4.16
CA ASP A 83 6.15 11.27 -3.49
C ASP A 83 5.71 10.00 -4.25
N GLY A 84 4.85 10.11 -5.28
CA GLY A 84 4.42 8.97 -6.11
C GLY A 84 3.62 7.89 -5.35
N ARG A 85 2.91 8.28 -4.29
CA ARG A 85 2.29 7.35 -3.32
C ARG A 85 0.81 7.06 -3.58
N VAL A 86 0.22 7.64 -4.62
CA VAL A 86 -1.23 7.58 -4.89
C VAL A 86 -1.47 7.29 -6.36
N ILE A 87 -2.33 6.30 -6.63
CA ILE A 87 -3.04 6.14 -7.90
C ILE A 87 -4.51 5.87 -7.57
N LEU A 88 -5.41 6.72 -8.03
CA LEU A 88 -6.85 6.56 -7.92
C LEU A 88 -7.42 6.30 -9.32
N ALA A 89 -7.94 5.11 -9.55
CA ALA A 89 -8.65 4.73 -10.77
C ALA A 89 -10.15 4.67 -10.50
N GLU A 90 -10.92 5.46 -11.23
CA GLU A 90 -12.36 5.49 -11.15
C GLU A 90 -12.98 4.68 -12.29
N PHE A 91 -13.82 3.72 -11.95
CA PHE A 91 -14.65 2.97 -12.89
C PHE A 91 -16.12 3.40 -12.75
N GLU A 92 -16.98 2.85 -13.61
CA GLU A 92 -18.42 3.13 -13.56
C GLU A 92 -19.01 2.78 -12.19
N THR A 93 -18.68 1.60 -11.66
CA THR A 93 -19.32 1.05 -10.46
C THR A 93 -18.52 1.18 -9.17
N LEU A 94 -17.20 1.45 -9.25
CA LEU A 94 -16.33 1.54 -8.08
C LEU A 94 -15.09 2.40 -8.33
N ARG A 95 -14.36 2.73 -7.26
CA ARG A 95 -13.02 3.32 -7.30
C ARG A 95 -11.99 2.34 -6.75
N ILE A 96 -10.81 2.32 -7.34
CA ILE A 96 -9.62 1.64 -6.81
C ILE A 96 -8.61 2.71 -6.41
N LEU A 97 -8.30 2.79 -5.12
CA LEU A 97 -7.24 3.61 -4.58
C LEU A 97 -6.05 2.70 -4.26
N ASN A 98 -4.97 2.82 -5.02
CA ASN A 98 -3.68 2.19 -4.67
C ASN A 98 -2.81 3.22 -3.95
N THR A 99 -2.29 2.86 -2.78
CA THR A 99 -1.38 3.71 -2.03
C THR A 99 -0.15 2.99 -1.49
N TYR A 100 0.94 3.73 -1.38
CA TYR A 100 2.09 3.35 -0.57
C TYR A 100 2.26 4.38 0.56
N ALA A 101 1.76 4.07 1.75
CA ALA A 101 1.78 5.00 2.88
C ALA A 101 3.22 5.31 3.34
N PRO A 102 3.53 6.54 3.80
CA PRO A 102 4.84 6.84 4.36
C PRO A 102 5.15 5.99 5.61
N ASN A 103 6.30 5.31 5.61
CA ASN A 103 6.85 4.72 6.82
C ASN A 103 7.56 5.80 7.67
N ASN A 104 7.46 5.72 8.99
CA ASN A 104 8.17 6.64 9.91
C ASN A 104 9.68 6.37 9.96
N GLY A 105 10.11 5.16 9.63
CA GLY A 105 11.51 4.75 9.55
C GLY A 105 12.15 4.66 10.93
N TRP A 106 13.44 4.30 10.95
CA TRP A 106 14.24 4.15 12.18
C TRP A 106 15.22 5.31 12.43
N LYS A 107 15.10 6.39 11.66
CA LYS A 107 15.99 7.55 11.72
C LYS A 107 15.33 8.68 12.49
N ASP A 108 16.16 9.42 13.22
CA ASP A 108 15.78 10.64 13.92
C ASP A 108 15.53 11.77 12.90
N GLU A 109 14.37 11.70 12.27
CA GLU A 109 13.85 12.77 11.43
C GLU A 109 12.49 13.14 12.01
N GLU A 110 12.42 14.21 12.81
CA GLU A 110 11.18 14.82 13.34
C GLU A 110 10.10 14.96 12.24
N ASN A 111 10.53 15.18 10.99
CA ASN A 111 9.68 15.28 9.81
C ASN A 111 8.92 14.00 9.45
N SER A 112 9.39 12.82 9.86
CA SER A 112 8.81 11.52 9.49
C SER A 112 7.41 11.33 10.08
N PHE A 113 7.26 11.50 11.40
CA PHE A 113 5.98 11.41 12.09
C PHE A 113 5.01 12.50 11.65
N GLN A 114 5.51 13.72 11.44
CA GLN A 114 4.69 14.83 10.95
C GLN A 114 4.15 14.54 9.54
N ARG A 115 5.02 14.03 8.65
CA ARG A 115 4.62 13.58 7.30
C ARG A 115 3.56 12.48 7.37
N ARG A 116 3.75 11.46 8.22
CA ARG A 116 2.77 10.38 8.38
C ARG A 116 1.44 10.87 8.94
N ARG A 117 1.45 11.74 9.96
CA ARG A 117 0.22 12.36 10.50
C ARG A 117 -0.53 13.17 9.44
N LYS A 118 0.18 13.97 8.64
CA LYS A 118 -0.42 14.73 7.53
C LYS A 118 -1.02 13.82 6.48
N TRP A 119 -0.33 12.73 6.14
CA TRP A 119 -0.83 11.70 5.23
C TRP A 119 -2.12 11.06 5.74
N ASP A 120 -2.11 10.55 6.97
CA ASP A 120 -3.28 9.88 7.59
C ASP A 120 -4.49 10.83 7.64
N LYS A 121 -4.27 12.10 7.97
CA LYS A 121 -5.33 13.13 7.96
C LYS A 121 -5.92 13.34 6.56
N ARG A 122 -5.08 13.52 5.53
CA ARG A 122 -5.55 13.70 4.14
C ARG A 122 -6.34 12.49 3.65
N LEU A 123 -5.91 11.29 4.05
CA LEU A 123 -6.57 10.05 3.68
C LEU A 123 -7.92 9.90 4.36
N LEU A 124 -8.02 10.24 5.65
CA LEU A 124 -9.29 10.34 6.38
C LEU A 124 -10.26 11.29 5.67
N GLU A 125 -9.81 12.51 5.36
CA GLU A 125 -10.62 13.51 4.64
C GLU A 125 -11.11 12.96 3.29
N PHE A 126 -10.22 12.31 2.53
CA PHE A 126 -10.55 11.69 1.25
C PHE A 126 -11.63 10.60 1.38
N VAL A 127 -11.47 9.64 2.30
CA VAL A 127 -12.41 8.50 2.39
C VAL A 127 -13.79 8.93 2.87
N VAL A 128 -13.86 9.94 3.75
CA VAL A 128 -15.13 10.52 4.21
C VAL A 128 -15.86 11.23 3.05
N GLN A 129 -15.13 12.00 2.25
CA GLN A 129 -15.69 12.74 1.10
C GLN A 129 -16.03 11.83 -0.09
N SER A 130 -15.36 10.68 -0.24
CA SER A 130 -15.50 9.78 -1.39
C SER A 130 -16.52 8.65 -1.19
N SER A 131 -17.47 8.82 -0.26
CA SER A 131 -18.45 7.79 0.13
C SER A 131 -19.60 7.58 -0.87
N ASP A 132 -19.69 8.42 -1.89
CA ASP A 132 -20.68 8.38 -2.97
C ASP A 132 -20.56 7.10 -3.81
N LYS A 133 -19.34 6.65 -4.09
CA LYS A 133 -19.05 5.47 -4.92
C LYS A 133 -18.30 4.40 -4.11
N PRO A 134 -18.62 3.09 -4.27
CA PRO A 134 -17.87 2.02 -3.63
C PRO A 134 -16.36 2.13 -3.85
N LEU A 135 -15.58 1.86 -2.81
CA LEU A 135 -14.12 2.01 -2.80
C LEU A 135 -13.45 0.70 -2.46
N ILE A 136 -12.42 0.35 -3.23
CA ILE A 136 -11.37 -0.60 -2.84
C ILE A 136 -10.10 0.22 -2.67
N TRP A 137 -9.53 0.20 -1.47
CA TRP A 137 -8.26 0.84 -1.14
C TRP A 137 -7.22 -0.25 -0.84
N CYS A 138 -6.11 -0.25 -1.57
CA CYS A 138 -5.07 -1.28 -1.44
C CYS A 138 -3.65 -0.73 -1.47
N GLY A 139 -2.71 -1.62 -1.17
CA GLY A 139 -1.27 -1.38 -1.19
C GLY A 139 -0.63 -1.55 0.19
N ASP A 140 0.64 -1.15 0.31
CA ASP A 140 1.37 -1.11 1.57
C ASP A 140 0.96 0.13 2.37
N LEU A 141 0.19 -0.09 3.44
CA LEU A 141 -0.34 0.95 4.30
C LEU A 141 0.57 1.26 5.50
N ASN A 142 1.70 0.55 5.62
CA ASN A 142 2.70 0.74 6.68
C ASN A 142 2.07 0.83 8.07
N VAL A 143 1.14 -0.07 8.37
CA VAL A 143 0.51 -0.20 9.69
C VAL A 143 -0.03 -1.61 9.85
N SER A 144 0.26 -2.27 10.97
CA SER A 144 -0.44 -3.46 11.44
C SER A 144 -1.44 -3.01 12.49
N HIS A 145 -2.73 -3.19 12.20
CA HIS A 145 -3.81 -2.53 12.95
C HIS A 145 -3.91 -3.06 14.38
N GLU A 146 -3.91 -4.39 14.53
CA GLU A 146 -4.10 -5.04 15.82
C GLU A 146 -2.96 -6.00 16.19
N ASP A 147 -2.88 -6.42 17.45
CA ASP A 147 -1.83 -7.34 17.93
C ASP A 147 -1.81 -8.67 17.16
N ILE A 148 -2.98 -9.07 16.64
CA ILE A 148 -3.12 -10.25 15.79
C ILE A 148 -2.37 -10.12 14.46
N ASP A 149 -2.09 -8.89 14.02
CA ASP A 149 -1.50 -8.56 12.73
C ASP A 149 0.03 -8.52 12.75
N VAL A 150 0.65 -8.84 13.88
CA VAL A 150 2.10 -8.98 14.01
C VAL A 150 2.47 -10.30 14.67
N SER A 151 3.60 -10.89 14.28
CA SER A 151 3.99 -12.18 14.84
C SER A 151 4.42 -12.08 16.31
N HIS A 152 5.00 -10.95 16.72
CA HIS A 152 5.52 -10.73 18.09
C HIS A 152 5.14 -9.33 18.61
N PRO A 153 3.91 -9.15 19.14
CA PRO A 153 3.42 -7.84 19.57
C PRO A 153 4.35 -7.14 20.56
N GLU A 154 4.80 -7.85 21.60
CA GLU A 154 5.69 -7.29 22.63
C GLU A 154 7.02 -6.79 22.04
N PHE A 155 7.61 -7.55 21.10
CA PHE A 155 8.84 -7.15 20.43
C PHE A 155 8.66 -5.85 19.65
N PHE A 156 7.57 -5.75 18.87
CA PHE A 156 7.32 -4.58 18.06
C PHE A 156 6.92 -3.36 18.91
N SER A 157 6.11 -3.53 19.95
CA SER A 157 5.72 -2.45 20.85
C SER A 157 6.89 -1.93 21.70
N ALA A 158 7.83 -2.79 22.09
CA ALA A 158 8.99 -2.41 22.90
C ALA A 158 10.21 -1.96 22.06
N ALA A 159 10.11 -2.00 20.73
CA ALA A 159 11.24 -1.69 19.87
C ALA A 159 11.69 -0.22 20.02
N LYS A 160 13.00 -0.02 20.19
CA LYS A 160 13.59 1.30 20.41
C LYS A 160 14.22 1.80 19.13
N MET A 161 13.94 3.07 18.79
CA MET A 161 14.67 3.75 17.73
C MET A 161 16.12 3.95 18.17
N ASN A 162 17.07 3.78 17.25
CA ASN A 162 18.51 3.75 17.57
C ASN A 162 18.96 5.07 18.22
N GLY A 163 18.91 5.14 19.55
CA GLY A 163 19.26 6.32 20.33
C GLY A 163 18.23 7.46 20.34
N TYR A 164 17.12 7.32 19.61
CA TYR A 164 16.06 8.34 19.55
C TYR A 164 14.84 7.94 20.39
N VAL A 165 14.33 8.90 21.14
CA VAL A 165 13.08 8.77 21.90
C VAL A 165 12.09 9.76 21.30
N PRO A 166 10.99 9.29 20.68
CA PRO A 166 9.97 10.17 20.14
C PRO A 166 9.42 11.12 21.21
N PRO A 167 9.05 12.36 20.83
CA PRO A 167 8.52 13.33 21.78
C PRO A 167 7.19 12.87 22.41
N ASN A 168 6.41 12.04 21.70
CA ASN A 168 5.17 11.46 22.22
C ASN A 168 5.35 9.97 22.50
N LYS A 169 4.92 9.54 23.69
CA LYS A 169 4.97 8.12 24.10
C LYS A 169 4.19 7.18 23.15
N GLU A 170 3.15 7.68 22.49
CA GLU A 170 2.34 6.89 21.54
C GLU A 170 3.06 6.62 20.21
N ASP A 171 4.13 7.37 19.91
CA ASP A 171 4.99 7.18 18.74
C ASP A 171 6.16 6.21 19.05
N CYS A 172 6.30 5.74 20.29
CA CYS A 172 7.29 4.72 20.67
C CYS A 172 6.92 3.34 20.12
N GLY A 173 7.94 2.56 19.76
CA GLY A 173 7.79 1.22 19.19
C GLY A 173 8.28 1.13 17.75
N GLN A 174 8.01 0.00 17.12
CA GLN A 174 8.27 -0.25 15.71
C GLN A 174 7.40 0.65 14.83
N PRO A 175 7.98 1.40 13.87
CA PRO A 175 7.24 2.03 12.78
C PRO A 175 6.35 1.02 12.05
N GLY A 176 5.07 1.37 11.91
CA GLY A 176 4.02 0.49 11.43
C GLY A 176 3.32 -0.32 12.52
N PHE A 177 3.69 -0.19 13.79
CA PHE A 177 2.97 -0.81 14.92
C PHE A 177 2.88 0.10 16.15
N THR A 178 3.18 1.40 16.00
CA THR A 178 3.03 2.36 17.09
C THR A 178 1.56 2.54 17.45
N LEU A 179 1.29 2.88 18.72
CA LEU A 179 -0.08 3.12 19.18
C LEU A 179 -0.75 4.24 18.37
N ALA A 180 0.01 5.28 18.05
CA ALA A 180 -0.50 6.43 17.32
C ALA A 180 -0.90 6.09 15.86
N GLU A 181 -0.09 5.30 15.14
CA GLU A 181 -0.43 4.82 13.79
C GLU A 181 -1.68 3.93 13.82
N ARG A 182 -1.74 2.97 14.76
CA ARG A 182 -2.87 2.06 14.92
C ARG A 182 -4.18 2.80 15.18
N LYS A 183 -4.16 3.77 16.11
CA LYS A 183 -5.33 4.61 16.42
C LYS A 183 -5.81 5.41 15.20
N ARG A 184 -4.90 6.04 14.45
CA ARG A 184 -5.26 6.81 13.26
C ARG A 184 -5.79 5.91 12.14
N PHE A 185 -5.21 4.74 11.94
CA PHE A 185 -5.70 3.77 10.97
C PHE A 185 -7.11 3.28 11.33
N GLY A 186 -7.35 2.91 12.59
CA GLY A 186 -8.69 2.54 13.07
C GLY A 186 -9.71 3.67 12.92
N ALA A 187 -9.31 4.93 13.15
CA ALA A 187 -10.17 6.08 12.89
C ALA A 187 -10.51 6.24 11.40
N ILE A 188 -9.55 6.08 10.48
CA ILE A 188 -9.79 6.10 9.04
C ILE A 188 -10.81 5.03 8.64
N LEU A 189 -10.64 3.80 9.13
CA LEU A 189 -11.56 2.69 8.83
C LEU A 189 -12.97 2.97 9.35
N LYS A 190 -13.08 3.42 10.60
CA LYS A 190 -14.36 3.70 11.24
C LYS A 190 -15.12 4.83 10.55
N GLU A 191 -14.49 6.00 10.42
CA GLU A 191 -15.14 7.20 9.88
C GLU A 191 -15.41 7.07 8.38
N GLY A 192 -14.54 6.37 7.65
CA GLY A 192 -14.73 6.06 6.23
C GLY A 192 -15.74 4.93 5.95
N ARG A 193 -16.28 4.28 6.99
CA ARG A 193 -17.12 3.06 6.87
C ARG A 193 -16.46 2.00 5.99
N LEU A 194 -15.21 1.70 6.33
CA LEU A 194 -14.37 0.78 5.59
C LEU A 194 -14.14 -0.50 6.40
N VAL A 195 -13.91 -1.58 5.67
CA VAL A 195 -13.73 -2.93 6.19
C VAL A 195 -12.43 -3.50 5.67
N ASP A 196 -11.61 -4.01 6.58
CA ASP A 196 -10.44 -4.82 6.23
C ASP A 196 -10.90 -6.18 5.68
N ALA A 197 -10.70 -6.42 4.38
CA ALA A 197 -11.20 -7.62 3.71
C ALA A 197 -10.57 -8.90 4.26
N TYR A 198 -9.27 -8.87 4.62
CA TYR A 198 -8.59 -10.03 5.18
C TYR A 198 -9.18 -10.37 6.55
N ARG A 199 -9.30 -9.39 7.45
CA ARG A 199 -9.89 -9.62 8.78
C ARG A 199 -11.40 -9.81 8.74
N TYR A 200 -12.06 -9.46 7.64
CA TYR A 200 -13.45 -9.83 7.44
C TYR A 200 -13.62 -11.35 7.35
N LEU A 201 -12.76 -12.03 6.59
CA LEU A 201 -12.79 -13.48 6.38
C LEU A 201 -12.01 -14.26 7.45
N HIS A 202 -10.82 -13.80 7.83
CA HIS A 202 -9.89 -14.50 8.71
C HIS A 202 -9.87 -13.84 10.10
N LYS A 203 -10.72 -14.32 11.01
CA LYS A 203 -10.85 -13.76 12.37
C LYS A 203 -9.70 -14.14 13.29
N GLU A 204 -9.08 -15.28 13.04
CA GLU A 204 -8.03 -15.84 13.88
C GLU A 204 -6.63 -15.51 13.37
N LYS A 205 -5.64 -15.71 14.24
CA LYS A 205 -4.25 -15.48 13.91
C LYS A 205 -3.71 -16.66 13.13
N ASP A 206 -3.32 -16.42 11.88
CA ASP A 206 -2.58 -17.39 11.10
C ASP A 206 -1.08 -17.08 11.20
N MET A 207 -0.34 -17.92 11.92
CA MET A 207 1.11 -17.76 12.06
C MET A 207 1.89 -18.19 10.82
N GLU A 208 1.26 -18.86 9.87
CA GLU A 208 1.88 -19.40 8.68
C GLU A 208 1.70 -18.47 7.49
N CYS A 209 0.46 -18.05 7.22
CA CYS A 209 0.09 -17.22 6.07
C CYS A 209 -0.51 -15.85 6.45
N GLY A 210 -0.56 -15.47 7.72
CA GLY A 210 -1.28 -14.25 8.15
C GLY A 210 -0.53 -12.92 8.01
N PHE A 211 0.61 -12.87 7.32
CA PHE A 211 1.48 -11.69 7.26
C PHE A 211 1.94 -11.39 5.84
N SER A 212 2.01 -10.10 5.51
CA SER A 212 2.41 -9.63 4.18
C SER A 212 3.87 -9.21 4.11
N TRP A 213 4.49 -8.85 5.23
CA TRP A 213 5.89 -8.46 5.35
C TRP A 213 6.64 -9.38 6.31
N SER A 214 7.89 -9.68 5.97
CA SER A 214 8.81 -10.36 6.87
C SER A 214 10.13 -9.63 7.01
N GLY A 215 10.60 -9.55 8.25
CA GLY A 215 11.94 -9.12 8.57
C GLY A 215 13.00 -10.00 7.92
N HIS A 216 14.19 -9.42 7.79
CA HIS A 216 15.35 -10.10 7.20
C HIS A 216 15.58 -11.47 7.87
N PRO A 217 15.87 -12.54 7.09
CA PRO A 217 15.96 -13.91 7.61
C PRO A 217 17.15 -14.12 8.57
N ILE A 218 18.05 -13.14 8.68
CA ILE A 218 19.21 -13.14 9.58
C ILE A 218 19.11 -11.95 10.53
N GLY A 219 19.52 -12.15 11.79
CA GLY A 219 19.61 -11.10 12.80
C GLY A 219 18.33 -10.90 13.61
N LYS A 220 18.19 -9.71 14.22
CA LYS A 220 17.16 -9.44 15.24
C LYS A 220 15.71 -9.55 14.74
N TYR A 221 15.51 -9.41 13.43
CA TYR A 221 14.19 -9.47 12.79
C TYR A 221 13.84 -10.84 12.21
N ARG A 222 14.69 -11.86 12.37
CA ARG A 222 14.39 -13.22 11.91
C ARG A 222 13.09 -13.72 12.52
N GLY A 223 12.13 -14.11 11.65
CA GLY A 223 10.80 -14.59 12.06
C GLY A 223 9.82 -13.51 12.54
N LYS A 224 10.25 -12.24 12.57
CA LYS A 224 9.40 -11.10 12.91
C LYS A 224 8.66 -10.66 11.64
N ARG A 225 7.33 -10.69 11.69
CA ARG A 225 6.44 -10.53 10.54
C ARG A 225 5.31 -9.59 10.90
N MET A 226 4.85 -8.84 9.90
CA MET A 226 3.81 -7.83 10.05
C MET A 226 2.84 -7.95 8.87
N ARG A 227 1.55 -7.72 9.11
CA ARG A 227 0.55 -7.54 8.07
C ARG A 227 0.37 -6.04 7.84
N ILE A 228 0.94 -5.53 6.76
CA ILE A 228 0.96 -4.10 6.44
C ILE A 228 0.42 -3.80 5.03
N ASP A 229 0.15 -4.82 4.24
CA ASP A 229 -0.47 -4.74 2.92
C ASP A 229 -1.94 -5.16 3.02
N TYR A 230 -2.83 -4.36 2.43
CA TYR A 230 -4.26 -4.51 2.63
C TYR A 230 -5.04 -4.47 1.33
N PHE A 231 -6.21 -5.10 1.39
CA PHE A 231 -7.40 -4.63 0.69
C PHE A 231 -8.41 -4.15 1.73
N ILE A 232 -8.67 -2.86 1.74
CA ILE A 232 -9.71 -2.20 2.51
C ILE A 232 -10.88 -1.90 1.57
N VAL A 233 -12.08 -2.34 1.90
CA VAL A 233 -13.27 -2.15 1.06
C VAL A 233 -14.29 -1.29 1.77
N SER A 234 -15.02 -0.45 1.03
CA SER A 234 -16.19 0.22 1.59
C SER A 234 -17.22 -0.80 2.06
N GLU A 235 -17.99 -0.48 3.11
CA GLU A 235 -19.04 -1.36 3.65
C GLU A 235 -20.02 -1.86 2.57
N LYS A 236 -20.28 -1.06 1.53
CA LYS A 236 -21.09 -1.41 0.34
C LYS A 236 -20.58 -2.65 -0.44
N LEU A 237 -19.30 -3.01 -0.29
CA LEU A 237 -18.66 -4.15 -0.97
C LEU A 237 -18.37 -5.33 -0.02
N LYS A 238 -18.58 -5.15 1.28
CA LYS A 238 -18.19 -6.13 2.31
C LYS A 238 -18.75 -7.52 2.05
N GLU A 239 -20.05 -7.62 1.78
CA GLU A 239 -20.72 -8.91 1.55
C GLU A 239 -20.36 -9.54 0.19
N ARG A 240 -19.63 -8.81 -0.68
CA ARG A 240 -19.08 -9.34 -1.92
C ARG A 240 -17.65 -9.83 -1.77
N VAL A 241 -17.00 -9.65 -0.62
CA VAL A 241 -15.64 -10.18 -0.39
C VAL A 241 -15.73 -11.70 -0.31
N ALA A 242 -15.25 -12.38 -1.36
CA ALA A 242 -15.29 -13.84 -1.45
C ALA A 242 -13.98 -14.45 -0.92
N GLU A 243 -12.84 -13.88 -1.31
CA GLU A 243 -11.51 -14.32 -0.85
C GLU A 243 -10.62 -13.09 -0.65
N CYS A 244 -9.72 -13.16 0.33
CA CYS A 244 -8.67 -12.17 0.52
C CYS A 244 -7.47 -12.86 1.13
N GLU A 245 -6.45 -13.17 0.33
CA GLU A 245 -5.39 -14.09 0.71
C GLU A 245 -4.01 -13.45 0.65
N MET A 246 -3.15 -13.85 1.58
CA MET A 246 -1.72 -13.57 1.56
C MET A 246 -1.02 -14.73 0.86
N HIS A 247 -0.12 -14.42 -0.07
CA HIS A 247 0.59 -15.43 -0.87
C HIS A 247 1.98 -15.77 -0.34
N GLY A 248 2.32 -15.26 0.84
CA GLY A 248 3.58 -15.51 1.53
C GLY A 248 3.40 -16.50 2.68
N LYS A 249 4.39 -17.38 2.87
CA LYS A 249 4.32 -18.45 3.84
C LYS A 249 5.59 -18.63 4.66
N GLY A 250 5.39 -18.84 5.97
CA GLY A 250 6.41 -19.33 6.89
C GLY A 250 7.56 -18.34 7.14
N ILE A 251 8.60 -18.81 7.82
CA ILE A 251 9.84 -18.06 8.09
C ILE A 251 10.84 -18.14 6.93
N GLU A 252 10.66 -19.12 6.05
CA GLU A 252 11.53 -19.38 4.89
C GLU A 252 11.20 -18.51 3.68
N LEU A 253 10.24 -17.58 3.81
CA LEU A 253 9.85 -16.59 2.79
C LEU A 253 9.37 -17.21 1.47
N GLU A 254 8.65 -18.34 1.54
CA GLU A 254 7.99 -18.91 0.37
C GLU A 254 6.94 -17.91 -0.15
N GLY A 255 6.92 -17.66 -1.46
CA GLY A 255 5.95 -16.74 -2.09
C GLY A 255 6.28 -15.24 -2.00
N PHE A 256 7.47 -14.87 -1.51
CA PHE A 256 7.92 -13.47 -1.45
C PHE A 256 8.65 -12.97 -2.71
N TYR A 257 9.06 -13.88 -3.61
CA TYR A 257 9.57 -13.59 -4.96
C TYR A 257 10.66 -12.50 -5.06
N GLY A 258 11.56 -12.43 -4.07
CA GLY A 258 12.68 -11.46 -4.04
C GLY A 258 12.35 -10.11 -3.39
N SER A 259 11.13 -9.94 -2.88
CA SER A 259 10.71 -8.84 -2.01
C SER A 259 10.73 -9.30 -0.54
N ASP A 260 10.74 -8.37 0.40
CA ASP A 260 10.42 -8.63 1.82
C ASP A 260 8.91 -8.56 2.11
N HIS A 261 8.11 -8.23 1.08
CA HIS A 261 6.65 -8.36 1.05
C HIS A 261 6.19 -9.47 0.11
N CYS A 262 5.11 -10.18 0.46
CA CYS A 262 4.44 -11.10 -0.44
C CYS A 262 3.24 -10.45 -1.14
N PRO A 263 2.77 -11.02 -2.27
CA PRO A 263 1.51 -10.59 -2.88
C PRO A 263 0.32 -10.79 -1.95
N VAL A 264 -0.70 -9.92 -2.12
CA VAL A 264 -2.02 -10.06 -1.51
C VAL A 264 -3.05 -10.07 -2.63
N SER A 265 -4.07 -10.93 -2.57
CA SER A 265 -5.17 -10.95 -3.52
C SER A 265 -6.50 -10.62 -2.84
N LEU A 266 -7.42 -10.06 -3.62
CA LEU A 266 -8.83 -9.90 -3.27
C LEU A 266 -9.66 -10.44 -4.43
N GLN A 267 -10.63 -11.31 -4.11
CA GLN A 267 -11.67 -11.73 -5.03
C GLN A 267 -13.02 -11.23 -4.53
N LEU A 268 -13.76 -10.57 -5.42
CA LEU A 268 -15.15 -10.22 -5.18
C LEU A 268 -16.08 -11.22 -5.88
N SER A 269 -17.18 -11.58 -5.23
CA SER A 269 -18.27 -12.33 -5.86
C SER A 269 -18.88 -11.52 -7.01
N GLU A 270 -19.52 -12.21 -7.94
CA GLU A 270 -20.39 -11.55 -8.92
C GLU A 270 -21.47 -10.73 -8.19
N GLY A 271 -21.87 -9.61 -8.80
CA GLY A 271 -22.99 -8.84 -8.25
C GLY A 271 -24.27 -9.67 -8.35
N CYS A 272 -25.12 -9.64 -7.34
CA CYS A 272 -26.51 -10.07 -7.54
C CYS A 272 -27.05 -9.26 -8.71
N LYS A 273 -27.51 -9.93 -9.78
CA LYS A 273 -28.33 -9.26 -10.77
C LYS A 273 -29.56 -8.78 -10.01
N GLU A 274 -29.77 -7.46 -9.97
CA GLU A 274 -31.08 -6.97 -9.58
C GLU A 274 -32.08 -7.59 -10.57
N ASP A 275 -32.94 -8.45 -10.05
CA ASP A 275 -34.10 -8.94 -10.80
C ASP A 275 -34.89 -7.69 -11.19
N LYS A 276 -34.89 -7.39 -12.50
CA LYS A 276 -35.69 -6.33 -13.09
C LYS A 276 -37.17 -6.67 -13.08
#